data_AF-A0A495ZTH6-F1
#
_entry.id   AF-A0A495ZTH6-F1
#
_cell.length_a   1.000
_cell.length_b   1.000
_cell.length_c   1.000
_cell.angle_alpha   90.00
_cell.angle_beta   90.00
_cell.angle_gamma   90.00
#
_symmetry.space_group_name_H-M   'P 1'
#
loop_
_entity.id
_entity.type
_entity.pdbx_description
1 polymer ?
#
loop_
_entity_poly.entity_id
_entity_poly.type
_entity_poly.pdbx_seq_one_letter_code
_entity_poly.pdbx_strand_id
1 'polypeptide(L)'
;MAAERGTWRRYIVKVLTVLLILTICLAVLQWFIIKELFGFGADMVKDALIRQAPEGVDRYHIEATFDRVKTAGMQLPFSFLTGKISLRKIRAVGRYAIEANADESWDADEINTLLRMMDASVGVIGGTE
;
A
#
# COMPACT_ATOMS: atom_id res chain seq x y z
N MET A 1 8.82 51.90 17.82
CA MET A 1 8.91 50.56 18.47
C MET A 1 7.63 49.71 18.40
N ALA A 2 6.40 50.27 18.52
CA ALA A 2 5.17 49.47 18.40
C ALA A 2 4.78 49.11 16.94
N ALA A 3 5.02 50.02 15.98
CA ALA A 3 4.69 49.80 14.57
C ALA A 3 5.55 48.69 13.91
N GLU A 4 6.85 48.62 14.24
CA GLU A 4 7.77 47.58 13.72
C GLU A 4 7.40 46.17 14.16
N ARG A 5 6.92 45.99 15.40
CA ARG A 5 6.45 44.68 15.90
C ARG A 5 5.21 44.21 15.13
N GLY A 6 4.34 45.13 14.71
CA GLY A 6 3.14 44.83 13.93
C GLY A 6 3.43 44.37 12.50
N THR A 7 4.39 45.01 11.82
CA THR A 7 4.85 44.61 10.49
C THR A 7 5.59 43.28 10.53
N TRP A 8 6.51 43.09 11.48
CA TRP A 8 7.28 41.83 11.61
C TRP A 8 6.35 40.63 11.82
N ARG A 9 5.36 40.76 12.71
CA ARG A 9 4.33 39.74 12.94
C ARG A 9 3.53 39.39 11.67
N ARG A 10 3.21 40.37 10.82
CA ARG A 10 2.54 40.14 9.53
C ARG A 10 3.43 39.39 8.53
N TYR A 11 4.73 39.69 8.48
CA TYR A 11 5.68 38.98 7.62
C TYR A 11 5.85 37.53 8.05
N ILE A 12 6.01 37.24 9.35
CA ILE A 12 6.05 35.86 9.85
C ILE A 12 4.79 35.12 9.45
N VAL A 13 3.61 35.70 9.68
CA VAL A 13 2.33 35.04 9.37
C VAL A 13 2.26 34.71 7.88
N LYS A 14 2.65 35.64 6.99
CA LYS A 14 2.71 35.37 5.54
C LYS A 14 3.66 34.23 5.20
N VAL A 15 4.87 34.21 5.77
CA VAL A 15 5.85 33.14 5.55
C VAL A 15 5.32 31.81 6.06
N LEU A 16 4.71 31.77 7.25
CA LEU A 16 4.09 30.58 7.81
C LEU A 16 2.92 30.09 6.97
N THR A 17 2.08 30.99 6.42
CA THR A 17 1.00 30.61 5.52
C THR A 17 1.53 30.00 4.23
N VAL A 18 2.57 30.59 3.63
CA VAL A 18 3.19 30.04 2.41
C VAL A 18 3.82 28.68 2.69
N LEU A 19 4.54 28.54 3.79
CA LEU A 19 5.12 27.26 4.21
C LEU A 19 4.03 26.21 4.45
N LEU A 20 2.93 26.58 5.10
CA LEU A 20 1.79 25.69 5.33
C LEU A 20 1.21 25.18 4.01
N ILE A 21 0.93 26.09 3.06
CA ILE A 21 0.43 25.72 1.73
C ILE A 21 1.40 24.76 1.05
N LEU A 22 2.70 25.07 1.09
CA LEU A 22 3.74 24.25 0.46
C LEU A 22 3.80 22.85 1.09
N THR A 23 3.72 22.74 2.42
CA THR A 23 3.65 21.43 3.10
C THR A 23 2.39 20.64 2.74
N ILE A 24 1.25 21.29 2.57
CA ILE A 24 0.01 20.62 2.13
C ILE A 24 0.19 20.10 0.70
N CYS A 25 0.75 20.90 -0.22
CA CYS A 25 1.03 20.47 -1.58
C CYS A 25 1.99 19.27 -1.62
N LEU A 26 3.06 19.30 -0.82
CA LEU A 26 4.00 18.19 -0.71
C LEU A 26 3.33 16.93 -0.15
N ALA A 27 2.46 17.06 0.86
CA ALA A 27 1.74 15.92 1.41
C ALA A 27 0.80 15.26 0.38
N VAL A 28 0.11 16.07 -0.44
CA VAL A 28 -0.73 15.56 -1.54
C VAL A 28 0.13 14.87 -2.61
N LEU A 29 1.29 15.43 -2.95
CA LEU A 29 2.22 14.83 -3.91
C LEU A 29 2.75 13.49 -3.38
N GLN A 30 3.19 13.43 -2.12
CA GLN A 30 3.64 12.20 -1.47
C GLN A 30 2.55 11.15 -1.46
N TRP A 31 1.31 11.54 -1.17
CA TRP A 31 0.15 10.66 -1.22
C TRP A 31 -0.06 10.06 -2.61
N PHE A 32 0.02 10.87 -3.66
CA PHE A 32 -0.10 10.41 -5.05
C PHE A 32 1.01 9.42 -5.40
N ILE A 33 2.26 9.73 -5.05
CA ILE A 33 3.42 8.85 -5.30
C ILE A 33 3.25 7.51 -4.58
N ILE A 34 2.81 7.51 -3.32
CA ILE A 34 2.60 6.26 -2.57
C ILE A 34 1.53 5.39 -3.23
N LYS A 35 0.43 6.00 -3.72
CA LYS A 35 -0.61 5.26 -4.43
C LYS A 35 -0.10 4.61 -5.70
N GLU A 36 0.65 5.34 -6.53
CA GLU A 36 1.16 4.77 -7.78
C GLU A 36 2.25 3.74 -7.57
N LEU A 37 3.15 3.94 -6.61
CA LEU A 37 4.14 2.92 -6.28
C LEU A 37 3.50 1.64 -5.74
N PHE A 38 2.46 1.76 -4.93
CA PHE A 38 1.73 0.60 -4.42
C PHE A 38 0.96 -0.12 -5.54
N GLY A 39 0.28 0.63 -6.42
CA GLY A 39 -0.41 0.08 -7.57
C GLY A 39 0.53 -0.64 -8.52
N PHE A 40 1.65 0.00 -8.89
CA PHE A 40 2.67 -0.58 -9.76
C PHE A 40 3.32 -1.83 -9.15
N GLY A 41 3.67 -1.79 -7.87
CA GLY A 41 4.24 -2.95 -7.18
C GLY A 41 3.26 -4.12 -7.10
N ALA A 42 1.99 -3.86 -6.80
CA ALA A 42 0.96 -4.89 -6.78
C ALA A 42 0.73 -5.50 -8.17
N ASP A 43 0.68 -4.68 -9.22
CA ASP A 43 0.49 -5.13 -10.59
C ASP A 43 1.70 -5.94 -11.09
N MET A 44 2.94 -5.54 -10.75
CA MET A 44 4.15 -6.31 -11.08
C MET A 44 4.17 -7.70 -10.44
N VAL A 45 3.81 -7.80 -9.16
CA VAL A 45 3.77 -9.11 -8.47
C VAL A 45 2.63 -9.97 -9.01
N LYS A 46 1.46 -9.38 -9.29
CA LYS A 46 0.34 -10.06 -9.96
C LYS A 46 0.79 -10.66 -11.30
N ASP A 47 1.46 -9.87 -12.14
CA ASP A 47 1.95 -10.32 -13.44
C ASP A 47 3.00 -11.44 -13.32
N ALA A 48 3.92 -11.32 -12.35
CA ALA A 48 4.92 -12.36 -12.09
C ALA A 48 4.26 -13.69 -11.70
N LEU A 49 3.29 -13.64 -10.78
CA LEU A 49 2.56 -14.82 -10.31
C LEU A 49 1.70 -15.45 -11.41
N ILE A 50 1.02 -14.65 -12.24
CA ILE A 50 0.20 -15.16 -13.36
C ILE A 50 1.08 -15.85 -14.42
N ARG A 51 2.26 -15.28 -14.72
CA ARG A 51 3.18 -15.85 -15.73
C ARG A 51 3.81 -17.15 -15.27
N GLN A 52 4.09 -17.28 -13.96
CA GLN A 52 4.72 -18.46 -13.39
C GLN A 52 3.71 -19.49 -12.86
N ALA A 53 2.42 -19.15 -12.77
CA ALA A 53 1.36 -19.96 -12.17
C ALA A 53 1.46 -21.45 -12.59
N PRO A 54 1.96 -22.32 -11.70
CA PRO A 54 2.06 -23.76 -11.96
C PRO A 54 0.67 -24.38 -11.98
N GLU A 55 0.54 -25.59 -12.53
CA GLU A 55 -0.70 -26.37 -12.44
C GLU A 55 -1.09 -26.55 -10.96
N GLY A 56 -2.27 -26.04 -10.56
CA GLY A 56 -2.76 -26.10 -9.17
C GLY A 56 -3.05 -24.74 -8.52
N VAL A 57 -2.71 -23.61 -9.16
CA VAL A 57 -3.11 -22.28 -8.70
C VAL A 57 -4.17 -21.68 -9.62
N ASP A 58 -5.32 -21.31 -9.05
CA ASP A 58 -6.38 -20.64 -9.79
C ASP A 58 -5.97 -19.19 -10.11
N ARG A 59 -5.83 -18.88 -11.39
CA ARG A 59 -5.54 -17.52 -11.87
C ARG A 59 -6.59 -16.51 -11.43
N TYR A 60 -7.86 -16.93 -11.35
CA TYR A 60 -8.94 -16.08 -10.88
C TYR A 60 -8.77 -15.74 -9.39
N HIS A 61 -8.30 -16.70 -8.59
CA HIS A 61 -7.99 -16.47 -7.17
C HIS A 61 -6.84 -15.46 -6.97
N ILE A 62 -5.80 -15.51 -7.83
CA ILE A 62 -4.73 -14.50 -7.84
C ILE A 62 -5.32 -13.12 -8.15
N GLU A 63 -6.06 -12.99 -9.24
CA GLU A 63 -6.63 -11.70 -9.66
C GLU A 63 -7.55 -11.10 -8.60
N ALA A 64 -8.48 -11.89 -8.06
CA ALA A 64 -9.41 -11.45 -7.03
C ALA A 64 -8.70 -10.99 -5.75
N THR A 65 -7.66 -11.71 -5.32
CA THR A 65 -6.88 -11.37 -4.13
C THR A 65 -6.13 -10.05 -4.30
N PHE A 66 -5.47 -9.87 -5.44
CA PHE A 66 -4.74 -8.62 -5.73
C PHE A 66 -5.69 -7.42 -5.87
N ASP A 67 -6.86 -7.60 -6.50
CA ASP A 67 -7.86 -6.53 -6.63
C ASP A 67 -8.42 -6.11 -5.25
N ARG A 68 -8.66 -7.07 -4.35
CA ARG A 68 -9.04 -6.79 -2.95
C ARG A 68 -7.96 -5.99 -2.22
N VAL A 69 -6.70 -6.41 -2.32
CA VAL A 69 -5.57 -5.73 -1.70
C VAL A 69 -5.36 -4.33 -2.26
N LYS A 70 -5.47 -4.15 -3.58
CA LYS A 70 -5.39 -2.85 -4.25
C LYS A 70 -6.51 -1.92 -3.78
N THR A 71 -7.74 -2.41 -3.74
CA THR A 71 -8.90 -1.64 -3.27
C THR A 71 -8.73 -1.19 -1.82
N ALA A 72 -8.28 -2.09 -0.93
CA ALA A 72 -8.02 -1.76 0.46
C ALA A 72 -6.88 -0.72 0.57
N GLY A 73 -5.77 -0.93 -0.16
CA GLY A 73 -4.62 -0.03 -0.18
C GLY A 73 -4.95 1.38 -0.66
N MET A 74 -5.81 1.51 -1.69
CA MET A 74 -6.29 2.80 -2.19
C MET A 74 -7.13 3.60 -1.16
N GLN A 75 -7.70 2.91 -0.17
CA GLN A 75 -8.49 3.48 0.93
C GLN A 75 -7.65 3.84 2.17
N LEU A 76 -6.32 3.71 2.12
CA LEU A 76 -5.47 4.26 3.17
C LEU A 76 -5.68 5.80 3.28
N PRO A 77 -5.39 6.44 4.43
CA PRO A 77 -5.07 5.82 5.71
C PRO A 77 -6.32 5.28 6.43
N PHE A 78 -7.53 5.54 5.92
CA PHE A 78 -8.78 5.16 6.57
C PHE A 78 -8.93 3.65 6.74
N SER A 79 -8.53 2.83 5.76
CA SER A 79 -8.54 1.37 5.88
C SER A 79 -7.61 0.85 6.97
N PHE A 80 -6.49 1.54 7.25
CA PHE A 80 -5.63 1.23 8.38
C PHE A 80 -6.25 1.67 9.72
N LEU A 81 -6.76 2.90 9.80
CA LEU A 81 -7.39 3.44 11.01
C LEU A 81 -8.65 2.66 11.41
N THR A 82 -9.39 2.13 10.43
CA THR A 82 -10.58 1.30 10.66
C THR A 82 -10.27 -0.18 10.88
N GLY A 83 -8.98 -0.57 10.89
CA GLY A 83 -8.54 -1.94 11.11
C GLY A 83 -8.82 -2.90 9.94
N LYS A 84 -9.33 -2.41 8.81
CA LYS A 84 -9.53 -3.19 7.57
C LYS A 84 -8.21 -3.66 6.96
N ILE A 85 -7.12 -2.94 7.22
CA ILE A 85 -5.76 -3.32 6.83
C ILE A 85 -4.88 -3.42 8.05
N SER A 86 -4.14 -4.53 8.14
CA SER A 86 -3.05 -4.67 9.09
C SER A 86 -1.70 -4.48 8.42
N LEU A 87 -1.03 -3.35 8.67
CA LEU A 87 0.34 -3.10 8.19
C LEU A 87 1.33 -4.16 8.67
N ARG A 88 1.11 -4.71 9.87
CA ARG A 88 1.93 -5.81 10.40
C ARG A 88 1.83 -7.05 9.52
N LYS A 89 0.61 -7.39 9.07
CA LYS A 89 0.37 -8.53 8.18
C LYS A 89 0.89 -8.25 6.76
N ILE A 90 0.70 -7.05 6.23
CA ILE A 90 1.28 -6.65 4.92
C ILE A 90 2.81 -6.78 4.95
N ARG A 91 3.46 -6.34 6.03
CA ARG A 91 4.91 -6.53 6.19
C ARG A 91 5.31 -8.00 6.21
N ALA A 92 4.52 -8.85 6.87
CA ALA A 92 4.75 -10.29 6.89
C ALA A 92 4.59 -10.93 5.51
N VAL A 93 3.56 -10.52 4.74
CA VAL A 93 3.36 -10.91 3.33
C VAL A 93 4.58 -10.52 2.49
N GLY A 94 5.02 -9.27 2.58
CA GLY A 94 6.18 -8.80 1.80
C GLY A 94 7.46 -9.55 2.15
N ARG A 95 7.68 -9.85 3.45
CA ARG A 95 8.84 -10.65 3.86
C ARG A 95 8.76 -12.09 3.34
N TYR A 96 7.59 -12.72 3.43
CA TYR A 96 7.38 -14.06 2.89
C TYR A 96 7.59 -14.08 1.37
N ALA A 97 7.10 -13.07 0.63
CA ALA A 97 7.28 -13.01 -0.82
C ALA A 97 8.74 -12.91 -1.25
N ILE A 98 9.56 -12.15 -0.50
CA ILE A 98 11.01 -12.03 -0.77
C ILE A 98 11.71 -13.36 -0.49
N GLU A 99 11.29 -14.07 0.56
CA GLU A 99 11.91 -15.33 0.98
C GLU A 99 11.48 -16.52 0.11
N ALA A 100 10.21 -16.56 -0.32
CA ALA A 100 9.68 -17.56 -1.25
C ALA A 100 10.31 -17.41 -2.64
N ASN A 101 10.45 -16.18 -3.16
CA ASN A 101 11.11 -15.94 -4.44
C ASN A 101 12.65 -15.91 -4.35
N ALA A 102 13.26 -16.42 -3.28
CA ALA A 102 14.72 -16.35 -3.10
C ALA A 102 15.47 -17.21 -4.14
N ASP A 103 14.84 -18.25 -4.67
CA ASP A 103 15.34 -19.12 -5.73
C ASP A 103 14.85 -18.72 -7.14
N GLU A 104 14.20 -17.56 -7.25
CA GLU A 104 13.60 -17.01 -8.48
C GLU A 104 12.48 -17.88 -9.10
N SER A 105 11.97 -18.86 -8.37
CA SER A 105 10.82 -19.68 -8.74
C SER A 105 9.70 -19.60 -7.69
N TRP A 106 8.49 -19.96 -8.07
CA TRP A 106 7.36 -20.03 -7.16
C TRP A 106 6.66 -21.37 -7.29
N ASP A 107 6.57 -22.11 -6.19
CA ASP A 107 5.78 -23.32 -6.12
C ASP A 107 4.29 -23.00 -5.87
N ALA A 108 3.40 -23.89 -6.29
CA ALA A 108 1.96 -23.70 -6.16
C ALA A 108 1.52 -23.50 -4.69
N ASP A 109 2.16 -24.21 -3.75
CA ASP A 109 1.90 -24.09 -2.31
C ASP A 109 2.35 -22.73 -1.76
N GLU A 110 3.43 -22.17 -2.30
CA GLU A 110 3.95 -20.86 -1.89
C GLU A 110 3.06 -19.74 -2.39
N ILE A 111 2.60 -19.83 -3.64
CA ILE A 111 1.64 -18.87 -4.19
C ILE A 111 0.34 -18.93 -3.38
N ASN A 112 -0.21 -20.12 -3.12
CA ASN A 112 -1.43 -20.26 -2.32
C ASN A 112 -1.26 -19.73 -0.89
N THR A 113 -0.09 -19.95 -0.28
CA THR A 113 0.24 -19.39 1.04
C THR A 113 0.31 -17.87 0.99
N LEU A 114 0.96 -17.30 -0.02
CA LEU A 114 1.05 -15.86 -0.22
C LEU A 114 -0.34 -15.24 -0.37
N LEU A 115 -1.21 -15.83 -1.20
CA LEU A 115 -2.58 -15.34 -1.42
C LEU A 115 -3.40 -15.37 -0.13
N ARG A 116 -3.31 -16.44 0.67
CA ARG A 116 -3.96 -16.52 1.98
C ARG A 116 -3.44 -15.45 2.95
N MET A 117 -2.13 -15.20 2.96
CA MET A 117 -1.57 -14.14 3.81
C MET A 117 -2.01 -12.74 3.34
N MET A 118 -2.11 -12.53 2.03
CA MET A 118 -2.62 -11.30 1.41
C MET A 118 -4.08 -11.05 1.80
N ASP A 119 -4.96 -12.04 1.65
CA ASP A 119 -6.36 -11.95 2.09
C ASP A 119 -6.48 -11.66 3.59
N ALA A 120 -5.70 -12.38 4.41
CA ALA A 120 -5.67 -12.16 5.86
C ALA A 120 -5.18 -10.75 6.24
N SER A 121 -4.38 -10.11 5.39
CA SER A 121 -3.87 -8.75 5.59
C SER A 121 -4.94 -7.66 5.41
N VAL A 122 -5.98 -7.97 4.63
CA VAL A 122 -7.15 -7.11 4.35
C VAL A 122 -8.42 -7.56 5.08
N GLY A 123 -8.28 -8.44 6.08
CA GLY A 123 -9.39 -8.89 6.92
C GLY A 123 -10.30 -9.93 6.26
N VAL A 124 -9.91 -10.49 5.13
CA VAL A 124 -10.56 -11.64 4.50
C VAL A 124 -9.94 -12.89 5.10
N ILE A 125 -10.67 -13.55 6.00
CA ILE A 125 -10.31 -14.89 6.45
C ILE A 125 -10.92 -15.82 5.41
N GLY A 126 -10.08 -16.56 4.68
CA GLY A 126 -10.51 -17.44 3.59
C GLY A 126 -11.75 -18.24 3.97
N GLY A 127 -12.85 -18.00 3.26
CA GLY A 127 -14.03 -18.83 3.32
C GLY A 127 -13.68 -20.15 2.66
N THR A 128 -13.72 -21.22 3.44
CA THR A 128 -13.95 -22.56 2.93
C THR A 128 -15.39 -22.63 2.43
N GLU A 129 -15.60 -22.48 1.12
CA GLU A 129 -16.68 -23.13 0.37
C GLU A 129 -16.16 -23.48 -1.03
#